data_AF-A0A317K209-F1
#
_entry.id   AF-A0A317K209-F1
#
_cell.length_a   1.000
_cell.length_b   1.000
_cell.length_c   1.000
_cell.angle_alpha   90.00
_cell.angle_beta   90.00
_cell.angle_gamma   90.00
#
_symmetry.space_group_name_H-M   'P 1'
#
loop_
_entity.id
_entity.type
_entity.pdbx_description
1 polymer ?
#
loop_
_entity_poly.entity_id
_entity_poly.type
_entity_poly.pdbx_seq_one_letter_code
_entity_poly.pdbx_strand_id
1 'polypeptide(L)'
;MASVRRRGTTATALLTLLLATAACGPVADPQAADLRVGYDSLDGSLPVWPARGDLAGDAAATTAVTRAVRDWRTPVDDRAHLPSSGILWSGRVDGTPLAVVAADVPGERASWLLQLTRDGDRYMVDRAAEYTDPGYLVYADVLPVQLGERRRYLTSARVERLLGPDGRALASTDGLSAPVAVPPCRAVELTATLRPTRSLPRGRPADRVLDLGTATADPRYPLVRDETGSGRRALSGLDTCVLAGAQGPFGSIPRRIGDHGALRFAPESWPMANVAVRSLGEVALDGGEPAELEQLSWESATGTMTAVIYRPADGGAPIFSPADRSTTLQAYQLPVPGQPLAVLSWRASRDASLAVPPGTTRLVDRPGLVVVPEPGRTQTFSLAGTEKTWYRSLGGR
;
A
#
# COMPACT_ATOMS: atom_id res chain seq x y z
N MET A 1 -44.05 -60.27 -20.00
CA MET A 1 -42.87 -60.49 -19.12
C MET A 1 -41.89 -59.36 -19.35
N ALA A 2 -41.48 -58.71 -18.24
CA ALA A 2 -40.31 -57.84 -17.95
C ALA A 2 -39.37 -57.40 -19.10
N SER A 3 -38.72 -56.23 -19.12
CA SER A 3 -38.67 -55.06 -18.24
C SER A 3 -37.87 -53.94 -18.94
N VAL A 4 -38.22 -52.70 -18.62
CA VAL A 4 -37.58 -51.42 -18.94
C VAL A 4 -36.06 -51.38 -18.71
N ARG A 5 -35.31 -50.65 -19.56
CA ARG A 5 -34.22 -49.75 -19.11
C ARG A 5 -34.17 -48.47 -19.95
N ARG A 6 -34.68 -47.39 -19.37
CA ARG A 6 -34.41 -45.98 -19.72
C ARG A 6 -32.94 -45.64 -19.45
N ARG A 7 -32.30 -44.87 -20.34
CA ARG A 7 -31.36 -43.77 -20.05
C ARG A 7 -31.48 -42.81 -21.25
N GLY A 8 -31.90 -41.55 -21.13
CA GLY A 8 -31.52 -40.58 -20.12
C GLY A 8 -30.34 -39.73 -20.62
N THR A 9 -30.39 -39.25 -21.87
CA THR A 9 -29.27 -38.53 -22.52
C THR A 9 -29.69 -37.23 -23.22
N THR A 10 -30.96 -36.85 -23.17
CA THR A 10 -31.45 -35.58 -23.75
C THR A 10 -31.76 -34.50 -22.71
N ALA A 11 -31.83 -34.84 -21.42
CA ALA A 11 -32.10 -33.86 -20.34
C ALA A 11 -30.83 -33.19 -19.80
N THR A 12 -29.66 -33.82 -19.93
CA THR A 12 -28.38 -33.25 -19.46
C THR A 12 -27.86 -32.14 -20.36
N ALA A 13 -28.11 -32.21 -21.69
CA ALA A 13 -27.68 -31.17 -22.63
C ALA A 13 -28.40 -29.83 -22.41
N LEU A 14 -29.69 -29.87 -22.05
CA LEU A 14 -30.46 -28.66 -21.74
C LEU A 14 -30.11 -28.06 -20.37
N LEU A 15 -29.75 -28.87 -19.37
CA LEU A 15 -29.28 -28.35 -18.09
C LEU A 15 -27.88 -27.72 -18.18
N THR A 16 -26.98 -28.24 -19.02
CA THR A 16 -25.68 -27.60 -19.26
C THR A 16 -25.80 -26.30 -20.03
N LEU A 17 -26.79 -26.15 -20.92
CA LEU A 17 -27.02 -24.89 -21.63
C LEU A 17 -27.59 -23.80 -20.70
N LEU A 18 -28.45 -24.16 -19.74
CA LEU A 18 -28.98 -23.24 -18.72
C LEU A 18 -27.95 -22.88 -17.63
N LEU A 19 -27.00 -23.77 -17.34
CA LEU A 19 -25.89 -23.49 -16.40
C LEU A 19 -24.75 -22.69 -17.05
N ALA A 20 -24.59 -22.74 -18.39
CA ALA A 20 -23.64 -21.90 -19.11
C ALA A 20 -24.12 -20.44 -19.25
N THR A 21 -25.43 -20.19 -19.24
CA THR A 21 -25.99 -18.82 -19.30
C THR A 21 -26.06 -18.11 -17.95
N ALA A 22 -25.88 -18.82 -16.82
CA ALA A 22 -25.91 -18.24 -15.48
C ALA A 22 -24.53 -17.74 -14.99
N ALA A 23 -23.45 -17.95 -15.75
CA ALA A 23 -22.11 -17.47 -15.42
C ALA A 23 -21.81 -16.06 -15.99
N CYS A 24 -22.72 -15.49 -16.77
CA CYS A 24 -22.75 -14.06 -17.07
C CYS A 24 -23.82 -13.44 -16.17
N GLY A 25 -23.46 -13.14 -14.92
CA GLY A 25 -24.28 -12.26 -14.09
C GLY A 25 -24.57 -10.96 -14.84
N PRO A 26 -25.73 -10.33 -14.64
CA PRO A 26 -26.06 -9.09 -15.32
C PRO A 26 -24.95 -8.08 -15.01
N VAL A 27 -24.20 -7.70 -16.04
CA VAL A 27 -23.41 -6.47 -16.01
C VAL A 27 -24.46 -5.39 -15.80
N ALA A 28 -24.50 -4.82 -14.60
CA ALA A 28 -25.41 -3.73 -14.31
C ALA A 28 -25.26 -2.68 -15.43
N ASP A 29 -26.37 -2.33 -16.07
CA ASP A 29 -26.38 -1.34 -17.14
C ASP A 29 -25.57 -0.11 -16.69
N PRO A 30 -24.70 0.46 -17.55
CA PRO A 30 -24.00 1.69 -17.24
C PRO A 30 -25.02 2.73 -16.81
N GLN A 31 -24.97 3.18 -15.55
CA GLN A 31 -25.85 4.26 -15.12
C GLN A 31 -25.52 5.49 -15.97
N ALA A 32 -26.50 5.94 -16.77
CA ALA A 32 -26.35 7.06 -17.68
C ALA A 32 -26.15 8.40 -16.94
N ALA A 33 -26.42 8.45 -15.63
CA ALA A 33 -26.31 9.64 -14.80
C ALA A 33 -24.87 10.08 -14.57
N ASP A 34 -24.63 11.38 -14.66
CA ASP A 34 -23.32 11.98 -14.36
C ASP A 34 -22.89 11.69 -12.93
N LEU A 35 -21.57 11.60 -12.72
CA LEU A 35 -20.99 11.49 -11.38
C LEU A 35 -21.38 12.72 -10.58
N ARG A 36 -21.71 12.51 -9.31
CA ARG A 36 -21.94 13.62 -8.38
C ARG A 36 -20.61 14.26 -8.01
N VAL A 37 -20.63 15.58 -7.85
CA VAL A 37 -19.54 16.33 -7.23
C VAL A 37 -19.78 16.37 -5.72
N GLY A 38 -18.75 16.00 -4.97
CA GLY A 38 -18.88 15.49 -3.61
C GLY A 38 -19.07 13.97 -3.58
N TYR A 39 -18.78 13.37 -2.45
CA TYR A 39 -19.03 11.95 -2.19
C TYR A 39 -20.07 11.82 -1.07
N ASP A 40 -20.99 10.87 -1.20
CA ASP A 40 -22.11 10.65 -0.28
C ASP A 40 -21.65 9.98 1.04
N SER A 41 -20.56 10.48 1.63
CA SER A 41 -20.05 10.08 2.94
C SER A 41 -20.37 11.13 3.99
N LEU A 42 -21.03 10.69 5.06
CA LEU A 42 -21.46 11.53 6.18
C LEU A 42 -20.81 11.06 7.48
N ASP A 43 -20.42 12.02 8.31
CA ASP A 43 -20.06 11.82 9.71
C ASP A 43 -21.05 12.58 10.60
N GLY A 44 -22.17 11.92 10.92
CA GLY A 44 -23.33 12.61 11.48
C GLY A 44 -24.00 13.49 10.42
N SER A 45 -24.08 14.79 10.66
CA SER A 45 -24.59 15.77 9.69
C SER A 45 -23.49 16.38 8.83
N LEU A 46 -22.22 16.09 9.09
CA LEU A 46 -21.08 16.62 8.35
C LEU A 46 -20.87 15.82 7.06
N PRO A 47 -20.95 16.42 5.87
CA PRO A 47 -20.45 15.80 4.65
C PRO A 47 -18.92 15.72 4.72
N VAL A 48 -18.35 14.52 4.65
CA VAL A 48 -16.90 14.31 4.74
C VAL A 48 -16.21 14.82 3.48
N TRP A 49 -16.83 14.59 2.31
CA TRP A 49 -16.36 15.07 1.01
C TRP A 49 -17.44 15.93 0.33
N PRO A 50 -17.60 17.20 0.72
CA PRO A 50 -18.54 18.10 0.06
C PRO A 50 -18.04 18.49 -1.34
N ALA A 51 -18.96 18.94 -2.20
CA ALA A 51 -18.63 19.52 -3.49
C ALA A 51 -17.73 20.75 -3.33
N ARG A 52 -16.54 20.73 -3.95
CA ARG A 52 -15.47 21.72 -3.74
C ARG A 52 -14.65 21.96 -5.01
N GLY A 53 -14.12 23.18 -5.11
CA GLY A 53 -13.41 23.72 -6.27
C GLY A 53 -14.32 24.58 -7.16
N ASP A 54 -13.72 25.48 -7.94
CA ASP A 54 -14.42 26.48 -8.77
C ASP A 54 -15.17 25.86 -9.96
N LEU A 55 -14.92 24.60 -10.29
CA LEU A 55 -15.63 23.85 -11.34
C LEU A 55 -16.67 22.87 -10.78
N ALA A 56 -16.88 22.83 -9.46
CA ALA A 56 -17.81 21.90 -8.83
C ALA A 56 -19.28 22.09 -9.26
N GLY A 57 -19.66 23.31 -9.62
CA GLY A 57 -20.99 23.63 -10.15
C GLY A 57 -21.10 23.61 -11.67
N ASP A 58 -20.00 23.33 -12.39
CA ASP A 58 -19.98 23.32 -13.85
C ASP A 58 -20.46 21.96 -14.38
N ALA A 59 -21.67 21.95 -14.94
CA ALA A 59 -22.27 20.76 -15.52
C ALA A 59 -21.44 20.20 -16.69
N ALA A 60 -20.87 21.06 -17.53
CA ALA A 60 -20.06 20.62 -18.67
C ALA A 60 -18.76 19.95 -18.21
N ALA A 61 -18.11 20.51 -17.18
CA ALA A 61 -16.95 19.88 -16.56
C ALA A 61 -17.32 18.52 -15.94
N THR A 62 -18.43 18.45 -15.22
CA THR A 62 -18.93 17.23 -14.56
C THR A 62 -19.23 16.12 -15.57
N THR A 63 -19.97 16.43 -16.65
CA THR A 63 -20.24 15.48 -17.73
C THR A 63 -18.95 15.00 -18.42
N ALA A 64 -17.99 15.89 -18.64
CA ALA A 64 -16.73 15.54 -19.28
C ALA A 64 -15.85 14.63 -18.40
N VAL A 65 -15.77 14.91 -17.10
CA VAL A 65 -15.08 14.05 -16.11
C VAL A 65 -15.77 12.68 -16.03
N THR A 66 -17.11 12.66 -15.94
CA THR A 66 -17.91 11.42 -15.93
C THR A 66 -17.57 10.56 -17.14
N ARG A 67 -17.52 11.15 -18.33
CA ARG A 67 -17.18 10.42 -19.56
C ARG A 67 -15.76 9.82 -19.47
N ALA A 68 -14.78 10.61 -19.07
CA ALA A 68 -13.40 10.15 -18.94
C ALA A 68 -13.24 9.00 -17.93
N VAL A 69 -13.95 9.05 -16.80
CA VAL A 69 -13.95 7.97 -15.79
C VAL A 69 -14.65 6.71 -16.31
N ARG A 70 -15.75 6.84 -17.05
CA ARG A 70 -16.44 5.70 -17.69
C ARG A 70 -15.58 5.04 -18.76
N ASP A 71 -14.77 5.82 -19.48
CA ASP A 71 -13.87 5.33 -20.52
C ASP A 71 -12.58 4.73 -19.94
N TRP A 72 -12.23 5.08 -18.71
CA TRP A 72 -11.07 4.51 -18.02
C TRP A 72 -11.26 3.02 -17.69
N ARG A 73 -10.15 2.29 -17.66
CA ARG A 73 -10.11 0.85 -17.36
C ARG A 73 -9.07 0.62 -16.27
N THR A 74 -9.40 -0.19 -15.27
CA THR A 74 -8.41 -0.62 -14.28
C THR A 74 -7.35 -1.46 -14.99
N PRO A 75 -6.09 -1.44 -14.52
CA PRO A 75 -5.05 -2.28 -15.12
C PRO A 75 -5.25 -3.80 -14.94
N VAL A 76 -6.30 -4.25 -14.23
CA VAL A 76 -6.59 -5.67 -13.95
C VAL A 76 -7.96 -6.02 -14.47
N ASP A 77 -8.00 -7.14 -15.20
CA ASP A 77 -9.19 -7.79 -15.73
C ASP A 77 -10.08 -6.95 -16.69
N ASP A 78 -9.73 -5.70 -17.02
CA ASP A 78 -10.44 -4.84 -17.98
C ASP A 78 -11.95 -4.71 -17.66
N ARG A 79 -12.32 -4.80 -16.38
CA ARG A 79 -13.73 -4.91 -15.95
C ARG A 79 -14.33 -3.53 -15.70
N ALA A 80 -15.23 -3.11 -16.59
CA ALA A 80 -15.99 -1.88 -16.46
C ALA A 80 -17.27 -2.08 -15.63
N HIS A 81 -17.25 -1.65 -14.37
CA HIS A 81 -18.38 -0.98 -13.70
C HIS A 81 -17.80 -0.29 -12.45
N LEU A 82 -17.97 1.02 -12.29
CA LEU A 82 -17.52 1.75 -11.10
C LEU A 82 -18.72 2.29 -10.31
N PRO A 83 -19.51 1.42 -9.64
CA PRO A 83 -20.84 1.75 -9.14
C PRO A 83 -20.87 2.78 -8.01
N SER A 84 -19.75 3.03 -7.33
CA SER A 84 -19.65 4.02 -6.24
C SER A 84 -18.54 5.04 -6.51
N SER A 85 -18.60 5.67 -7.69
CA SER A 85 -17.70 6.78 -8.03
C SER A 85 -18.28 8.13 -7.64
N GLY A 86 -17.44 9.02 -7.13
CA GLY A 86 -17.80 10.43 -6.89
C GLY A 86 -16.61 11.36 -7.08
N ILE A 87 -16.89 12.58 -7.54
CA ILE A 87 -15.86 13.59 -7.78
C ILE A 87 -15.56 14.27 -6.43
N LEU A 88 -14.45 13.91 -5.79
CA LEU A 88 -14.03 14.45 -4.49
C LEU A 88 -13.69 15.95 -4.56
N TRP A 89 -13.21 16.40 -5.72
CA TRP A 89 -12.82 17.79 -5.97
C TRP A 89 -12.81 18.10 -7.48
N SER A 90 -13.27 19.28 -7.88
CA SER A 90 -13.28 19.73 -9.29
C SER A 90 -13.01 21.23 -9.38
N GLY A 91 -11.88 21.61 -9.96
CA GLY A 91 -11.48 23.02 -10.05
C GLY A 91 -10.23 23.27 -10.89
N ARG A 92 -9.71 24.49 -10.83
CA ARG A 92 -8.46 24.89 -11.48
C ARG A 92 -7.34 25.04 -10.46
N VAL A 93 -6.19 24.46 -10.78
CA VAL A 93 -4.96 24.57 -9.98
C VAL A 93 -3.87 25.12 -10.88
N ASP A 94 -3.30 26.27 -10.51
CA ASP A 94 -2.28 26.95 -11.32
C ASP A 94 -2.75 27.18 -12.78
N GLY A 95 -4.06 27.37 -13.00
CA GLY A 95 -4.69 27.53 -14.32
C GLY A 95 -5.10 26.23 -15.02
N THR A 96 -4.65 25.07 -14.55
CA THR A 96 -4.96 23.76 -15.12
C THR A 96 -6.23 23.18 -14.50
N PRO A 97 -7.25 22.79 -15.32
CA PRO A 97 -8.40 22.04 -14.81
C PRO A 97 -7.96 20.68 -14.26
N LEU A 98 -8.41 20.38 -13.05
CA LEU A 98 -8.14 19.15 -12.32
C LEU A 98 -9.45 18.63 -11.72
N ALA A 99 -9.67 17.32 -11.86
CA ALA A 99 -10.68 16.61 -11.10
C ALA A 99 -10.05 15.43 -10.35
N VAL A 100 -10.49 15.22 -9.12
CA VAL A 100 -10.07 14.10 -8.27
C VAL A 100 -11.29 13.23 -8.02
N VAL A 101 -11.22 11.96 -8.40
CA VAL A 101 -12.36 11.03 -8.37
C VAL A 101 -12.01 9.81 -7.52
N ALA A 102 -12.89 9.48 -6.59
CA ALA A 102 -12.89 8.17 -5.96
C ALA A 102 -13.66 7.21 -6.85
N ALA A 103 -13.10 6.02 -7.07
CA ALA A 103 -13.70 4.97 -7.86
C ALA A 103 -13.53 3.62 -7.14
N ASP A 104 -14.63 2.91 -6.86
CA ASP A 104 -14.58 1.53 -6.37
C ASP A 104 -14.95 0.57 -7.50
N VAL A 105 -14.20 -0.53 -7.61
CA VAL A 105 -14.37 -1.52 -8.67
C VAL A 105 -14.95 -2.80 -8.07
N PRO A 106 -16.15 -3.25 -8.46
CA PRO A 106 -16.79 -4.44 -7.91
C PRO A 106 -15.95 -5.67 -8.15
N GLY A 107 -15.75 -6.45 -7.08
CA GLY A 107 -14.91 -7.65 -7.11
C GLY A 107 -13.42 -7.37 -6.88
N GLU A 108 -12.99 -6.11 -6.96
CA GLU A 108 -11.67 -5.73 -6.47
C GLU A 108 -11.70 -5.51 -4.95
N ARG A 109 -10.61 -5.89 -4.28
CA ARG A 109 -10.40 -5.61 -2.85
C ARG A 109 -9.69 -4.26 -2.68
N ALA A 110 -10.02 -3.27 -3.52
CA ALA A 110 -9.34 -1.99 -3.57
C ALA A 110 -10.28 -0.84 -3.98
N SER A 111 -9.87 0.38 -3.62
CA SER A 111 -10.46 1.65 -4.10
C SER A 111 -9.41 2.42 -4.90
N TRP A 112 -9.83 3.22 -5.87
CA TRP A 112 -8.94 3.95 -6.79
C TRP A 112 -9.13 5.45 -6.68
N LEU A 113 -8.03 6.17 -6.53
CA LEU A 113 -7.98 7.63 -6.62
C LEU A 113 -7.51 8.03 -8.01
N LEU A 114 -8.43 8.51 -8.83
CA LEU A 114 -8.15 8.97 -10.19
C LEU A 114 -7.93 10.48 -10.16
N GLN A 115 -6.87 10.95 -10.80
CA GLN A 115 -6.62 12.38 -11.04
C GLN A 115 -6.72 12.63 -12.53
N LEU A 116 -7.63 13.52 -12.89
CA LEU A 116 -7.90 13.85 -14.28
C LEU A 116 -7.47 15.28 -14.55
N THR A 117 -6.68 15.45 -15.59
CA THR A 117 -6.35 16.76 -16.15
C THR A 117 -7.03 16.92 -17.51
N ARG A 118 -7.18 18.16 -17.96
CA ARG A 118 -7.74 18.45 -19.27
C ARG A 118 -6.62 18.57 -20.30
N ASP A 119 -6.67 17.71 -21.33
CA ASP A 119 -5.88 17.83 -22.55
C ASP A 119 -6.79 18.32 -23.69
N GLY A 120 -6.55 19.55 -24.15
CA GLY A 120 -7.42 20.25 -25.09
C GLY A 120 -8.86 20.36 -24.58
N ASP A 121 -9.79 19.62 -25.22
CA ASP A 121 -11.21 19.62 -24.88
C ASP A 121 -11.68 18.42 -24.08
N ARG A 122 -10.77 17.53 -23.67
CA ARG A 122 -11.13 16.28 -22.98
C ARG A 122 -10.41 16.14 -21.67
N TYR A 123 -11.11 15.63 -20.67
CA TYR A 123 -10.46 15.12 -19.47
C TYR A 123 -9.84 13.75 -19.78
N MET A 124 -8.66 13.52 -19.22
CA MET A 124 -7.97 12.24 -19.27
C MET A 124 -7.46 11.90 -17.87
N VAL A 125 -7.51 10.62 -17.51
CA VAL A 125 -6.86 10.13 -16.28
C VAL A 125 -5.36 10.19 -16.49
N ASP A 126 -4.70 11.13 -15.82
CA ASP A 126 -3.24 11.31 -15.86
C ASP A 126 -2.58 10.47 -14.76
N ARG A 127 -3.28 10.28 -13.63
CA ARG A 127 -2.83 9.44 -12.51
C ARG A 127 -3.95 8.58 -11.95
N ALA A 128 -3.61 7.37 -11.51
CA ALA A 128 -4.51 6.44 -10.85
C ALA A 128 -3.77 5.71 -9.74
N ALA A 129 -4.11 5.99 -8.47
CA ALA A 129 -3.52 5.31 -7.32
C ALA A 129 -4.51 4.29 -6.73
N GLU A 130 -4.05 3.07 -6.50
CA GLU A 130 -4.77 1.99 -5.85
C GLU A 130 -4.59 2.07 -4.33
N TYR A 131 -5.70 1.96 -3.60
CA TYR A 131 -5.75 1.76 -2.16
C TYR A 131 -6.28 0.36 -1.89
N THR A 132 -5.46 -0.46 -1.24
CA THR A 132 -5.71 -1.89 -1.02
C THR A 132 -6.74 -2.17 0.08
N ASP A 133 -7.30 -1.11 0.66
CA ASP A 133 -8.34 -1.11 1.67
C ASP A 133 -9.65 -0.62 1.03
N PRO A 134 -10.61 -1.52 0.80
CA PRO A 134 -11.91 -1.14 0.24
C PRO A 134 -12.60 -0.10 1.10
N GLY A 135 -12.94 1.04 0.48
CA GLY A 135 -13.62 2.13 1.16
C GLY A 135 -12.68 3.12 1.85
N TYR A 136 -11.34 2.97 1.73
CA TYR A 136 -10.38 3.94 2.25
C TYR A 136 -10.73 5.37 1.87
N LEU A 137 -11.09 5.60 0.60
CA LEU A 137 -11.41 6.94 0.10
C LEU A 137 -12.63 7.58 0.78
N VAL A 138 -13.54 6.76 1.33
CA VAL A 138 -14.74 7.23 2.04
C VAL A 138 -14.37 7.91 3.36
N TYR A 139 -13.36 7.36 4.06
CA TYR A 139 -12.94 7.79 5.39
C TYR A 139 -11.53 8.37 5.43
N ALA A 140 -10.85 8.52 4.30
CA ALA A 140 -9.57 9.20 4.22
C ALA A 140 -9.74 10.66 4.62
N ASP A 141 -8.78 11.20 5.36
CA ASP A 141 -8.75 12.62 5.74
C ASP A 141 -7.76 13.43 4.91
N VAL A 142 -6.76 12.77 4.34
CA VAL A 142 -5.73 13.38 3.49
C VAL A 142 -5.49 12.46 2.29
N LEU A 143 -5.58 13.01 1.09
CA LEU A 143 -5.34 12.31 -0.16
C LEU A 143 -4.23 13.03 -0.95
N PRO A 144 -3.26 12.32 -1.53
CA PRO A 144 -2.19 12.93 -2.30
C PRO A 144 -2.71 13.34 -3.68
N VAL A 145 -2.32 14.54 -4.10
CA VAL A 145 -2.56 15.07 -5.45
C VAL A 145 -1.22 15.43 -6.06
N GLN A 146 -0.99 15.03 -7.30
CA GLN A 146 0.24 15.27 -8.03
C GLN A 146 -0.10 15.99 -9.33
N LEU A 147 0.32 17.24 -9.47
CA LEU A 147 0.15 18.01 -10.70
C LEU A 147 1.53 18.37 -11.25
N GLY A 148 1.93 17.69 -12.33
CA GLY A 148 3.33 17.70 -12.80
C GLY A 148 4.28 17.20 -11.71
N GLU A 149 5.33 17.97 -11.41
CA GLU A 149 6.30 17.66 -10.34
C GLU A 149 5.85 18.14 -8.95
N ARG A 150 4.73 18.87 -8.84
CA ARG A 150 4.28 19.47 -7.57
C ARG A 150 3.37 18.53 -6.81
N ARG A 151 3.75 18.19 -5.57
CA ARG A 151 2.90 17.48 -4.62
C ARG A 151 1.96 18.45 -3.90
N ARG A 152 0.69 18.06 -3.75
CA ARG A 152 -0.35 18.74 -2.96
C ARG A 152 -1.15 17.68 -2.20
N TYR A 153 -2.02 18.13 -1.30
CA TYR A 153 -2.90 17.25 -0.54
C TYR A 153 -4.32 17.77 -0.54
N LEU A 154 -5.27 16.88 -0.85
CA LEU A 154 -6.70 17.13 -0.72
C LEU A 154 -7.16 16.63 0.65
N THR A 155 -7.80 17.50 1.43
CA THR A 155 -8.25 17.18 2.79
C THR A 155 -9.76 17.04 2.89
N SER A 156 -10.23 16.10 3.71
CA SER A 156 -11.66 15.97 4.01
C SER A 156 -12.17 17.18 4.81
N ALA A 157 -13.49 17.32 4.94
CA ALA A 157 -14.11 18.35 5.78
C ALA A 157 -13.88 18.14 7.29
N ARG A 158 -13.32 16.98 7.70
CA ARG A 158 -12.93 16.73 9.08
C ARG A 158 -11.58 17.36 9.44
N VAL A 159 -10.75 17.69 8.45
CA VAL A 159 -9.46 18.34 8.69
C VAL A 159 -9.65 19.83 8.92
N GLU A 160 -9.18 20.33 10.06
CA GLU A 160 -9.15 21.77 10.36
C GLU A 160 -7.87 22.43 9.90
N ARG A 161 -6.77 21.68 9.98
CA ARG A 161 -5.43 22.17 9.69
C ARG A 161 -4.55 21.01 9.25
N LEU A 162 -3.77 21.23 8.19
CA LEU A 162 -2.74 20.32 7.75
C LEU A 162 -1.38 21.00 7.93
N LEU A 163 -0.47 20.34 8.63
CA LEU A 163 0.92 20.77 8.78
C LEU A 163 1.79 20.02 7.78
N GLY A 164 2.66 20.75 7.09
CA GLY A 164 3.63 20.22 6.15
C GLY A 164 4.86 19.62 6.84
N PRO A 165 5.86 19.16 6.04
CA PRO A 165 7.09 18.57 6.54
C PRO A 165 7.95 19.48 7.43
N ASP A 166 7.79 20.79 7.29
CA ASP A 166 8.45 21.81 8.10
C ASP A 166 7.69 22.15 9.39
N GLY A 167 6.59 21.44 9.67
CA GLY A 167 5.70 21.67 10.81
C GLY A 167 4.83 22.92 10.69
N ARG A 168 4.86 23.63 9.55
CA ARG A 168 4.04 24.83 9.33
C ARG A 168 2.70 24.46 8.71
N ALA A 169 1.68 25.26 9.03
CA ALA A 169 0.36 25.10 8.45
C ALA A 169 0.43 25.36 6.94
N LEU A 170 -0.09 24.41 6.16
CA LEU A 170 -0.24 24.55 4.73
C LEU A 170 -1.48 25.40 4.43
N ALA A 171 -1.30 26.43 3.61
CA ALA A 171 -2.44 27.14 3.04
C ALA A 171 -3.29 26.16 2.23
N SER A 172 -4.62 26.32 2.28
CA SER A 172 -5.57 25.46 1.59
C SER A 172 -6.70 26.29 1.01
N THR A 173 -7.15 25.91 -0.18
CA THR A 173 -8.31 26.49 -0.86
C THR A 173 -9.22 25.35 -1.24
N ASP A 174 -10.47 25.39 -0.77
CA ASP A 174 -11.47 24.32 -0.98
C ASP A 174 -10.95 22.92 -0.62
N GLY A 175 -10.13 22.83 0.43
CA GLY A 175 -9.54 21.57 0.90
C GLY A 175 -8.28 21.13 0.15
N LEU A 176 -7.88 21.79 -0.93
CA LEU A 176 -6.64 21.48 -1.63
C LEU A 176 -5.50 22.38 -1.13
N SER A 177 -4.39 21.76 -0.72
CA SER A 177 -3.23 22.48 -0.19
C SER A 177 -2.46 23.25 -1.28
N ALA A 178 -1.71 24.25 -0.84
CA ALA A 178 -0.55 24.79 -1.57
C ALA A 178 0.47 23.66 -1.89
N PRO A 179 1.39 23.87 -2.86
CA PRO A 179 2.44 22.89 -3.15
C PRO A 179 3.28 22.59 -1.92
N VAL A 180 3.65 21.32 -1.76
CA VAL A 180 4.47 20.83 -0.66
C VAL A 180 5.77 20.28 -1.23
N ALA A 181 6.88 20.65 -0.61
CA ALA A 181 8.19 20.13 -0.95
C ALA A 181 8.33 18.70 -0.41
N VAL A 182 8.09 17.73 -1.29
CA VAL A 182 8.39 16.31 -1.05
C VAL A 182 9.61 15.96 -1.89
N PRO A 183 10.80 15.78 -1.28
CA PRO A 183 11.97 15.40 -2.02
C PRO A 183 11.77 14.03 -2.68
N PRO A 184 12.30 13.80 -3.90
CA PRO A 184 12.28 12.48 -4.51
C PRO A 184 13.04 11.49 -3.63
N CYS A 185 12.53 10.26 -3.58
CA CYS A 185 13.10 9.13 -2.85
C CYS A 185 13.25 9.35 -1.33
N ARG A 186 12.46 10.26 -0.75
CA ARG A 186 12.52 10.55 0.69
C ARG A 186 11.15 10.68 1.30
N ALA A 187 10.94 9.98 2.42
CA ALA A 187 9.72 10.11 3.19
C ALA A 187 9.66 11.46 3.92
N VAL A 188 8.48 12.06 3.96
CA VAL A 188 8.18 13.26 4.75
C VAL A 188 6.91 13.06 5.57
N GLU A 189 6.87 13.66 6.75
CA GLU A 189 5.70 13.59 7.64
C GLU A 189 4.75 14.76 7.37
N LEU A 190 3.46 14.48 7.42
CA LEU A 190 2.39 15.47 7.47
C LEU A 190 1.57 15.21 8.72
N THR A 191 1.05 16.27 9.33
CA THR A 191 0.18 16.15 10.51
C THR A 191 -1.13 16.89 10.26
N ALA A 192 -2.23 16.17 10.26
CA ALA A 192 -3.58 16.73 10.22
C ALA A 192 -4.14 16.91 11.64
N THR A 193 -4.79 18.04 11.89
CA THR A 193 -5.66 18.24 13.04
C THR A 193 -7.10 17.98 12.59
N LEU A 194 -7.75 16.98 13.18
CA LEU A 194 -9.14 16.60 12.89
C LEU A 194 -10.08 17.20 13.94
N ARG A 195 -11.19 17.78 13.49
CA ARG A 195 -12.22 18.33 14.38
C ARG A 195 -13.03 17.25 15.08
N PRO A 196 -13.64 17.59 16.21
CA PRO A 196 -14.73 16.81 16.76
C PRO A 196 -15.85 16.57 15.74
N THR A 197 -16.24 15.31 15.59
CA THR A 197 -17.37 14.88 14.76
C THR A 197 -18.20 13.83 15.52
N ARG A 198 -19.24 13.27 14.89
CA ARG A 198 -20.04 12.21 15.51
C ARG A 198 -19.23 10.93 15.72
N SER A 199 -18.45 10.52 14.73
CA SER A 199 -17.57 9.34 14.80
C SER A 199 -16.29 9.59 15.59
N LEU A 200 -15.87 10.86 15.70
CA LEU A 200 -14.68 11.28 16.43
C LEU A 200 -15.03 12.40 17.45
N PRO A 201 -15.72 12.10 18.57
CA PRO A 201 -16.26 13.15 19.47
C PRO A 201 -15.22 14.06 20.11
N ARG A 202 -13.96 13.62 20.20
CA ARG A 202 -12.85 14.40 20.76
C ARG A 202 -11.98 15.05 19.70
N GLY A 203 -12.29 14.87 18.42
CA GLY A 203 -11.37 15.17 17.33
C GLY A 203 -10.08 14.34 17.43
N ARG A 204 -9.07 14.75 16.67
CA ARG A 204 -7.71 14.22 16.77
C ARG A 204 -6.72 15.37 16.56
N PRO A 205 -5.99 15.79 17.60
CA PRO A 205 -5.13 16.97 17.49
C PRO A 205 -3.95 16.77 16.53
N ALA A 206 -3.48 15.52 16.40
CA ALA A 206 -2.38 15.13 15.54
C ALA A 206 -2.63 13.73 14.95
N ASP A 207 -3.21 13.72 13.75
CA ASP A 207 -3.26 12.55 12.86
C ASP A 207 -2.05 12.61 11.92
N ARG A 208 -1.16 11.65 11.99
CA ARG A 208 0.10 11.67 11.22
C ARG A 208 0.02 10.73 10.03
N VAL A 209 0.55 11.20 8.91
CA VAL A 209 0.77 10.40 7.70
C VAL A 209 2.17 10.67 7.16
N LEU A 210 2.75 9.67 6.51
CA LEU A 210 4.04 9.75 5.83
C LEU A 210 3.79 9.72 4.33
N ASP A 211 4.16 10.78 3.62
CA ASP A 211 4.32 10.69 2.17
C ASP A 211 5.67 10.05 1.90
N LEU A 212 5.68 8.87 1.32
CA LEU A 212 6.91 8.12 1.08
C LEU A 212 7.80 8.78 0.03
N GLY A 213 7.30 9.69 -0.82
CA GLY A 213 8.11 10.39 -1.81
C GLY A 213 8.83 9.46 -2.81
N THR A 214 8.31 8.25 -3.06
CA THR A 214 9.02 7.13 -3.73
C THR A 214 9.38 7.38 -5.19
N ALA A 215 9.06 8.53 -5.79
CA ALA A 215 9.18 8.83 -7.22
C ALA A 215 8.66 7.71 -8.16
N THR A 216 7.90 6.75 -7.63
CA THR A 216 7.44 5.58 -8.37
C THR A 216 6.21 5.94 -9.17
N ALA A 217 6.10 5.33 -10.34
CA ALA A 217 4.87 5.38 -11.11
C ALA A 217 3.71 4.72 -10.37
N ASP A 218 2.52 5.15 -10.76
CA ASP A 218 1.24 4.57 -10.39
C ASP A 218 1.21 3.04 -10.63
N PRO A 219 0.39 2.29 -9.87
CA PRO A 219 -0.72 2.74 -9.05
C PRO A 219 -0.46 2.73 -7.55
N ARG A 220 0.78 2.97 -7.12
CA ARG A 220 1.15 2.90 -5.70
C ARG A 220 0.72 4.16 -4.96
N TYR A 221 -0.17 4.03 -3.99
CA TYR A 221 -0.53 5.18 -3.17
C TYR A 221 0.64 5.57 -2.23
N PRO A 222 1.02 6.85 -2.18
CA PRO A 222 2.25 7.27 -1.50
C PRO A 222 2.09 7.56 0.00
N LEU A 223 0.87 7.62 0.54
CA LEU A 223 0.63 8.03 1.94
C LEU A 223 0.50 6.84 2.88
N VAL A 224 1.28 6.78 3.94
CA VAL A 224 1.23 5.72 4.96
C VAL A 224 0.80 6.30 6.30
N ARG A 225 -0.14 5.65 7.00
CA ARG A 225 -0.59 6.13 8.31
C ARG A 225 0.50 5.92 9.36
N ASP A 226 0.74 6.90 10.23
CA ASP A 226 1.77 6.81 11.29
C ASP A 226 1.20 7.21 12.65
N GLU A 227 0.24 6.45 13.14
CA GLU A 227 -0.44 6.72 14.41
C GLU A 227 0.54 6.83 15.59
N THR A 228 1.61 6.04 15.55
CA THR A 228 2.65 6.01 16.59
C THR A 228 3.66 7.16 16.48
N GLY A 229 3.76 7.84 15.32
CA GLY A 229 4.79 8.82 15.03
C GLY A 229 6.21 8.24 14.94
N SER A 230 6.33 6.93 14.70
CA SER A 230 7.62 6.24 14.66
C SER A 230 8.18 6.11 13.25
N GLY A 231 7.35 6.25 12.22
CA GLY A 231 7.75 5.96 10.85
C GLY A 231 8.69 7.00 10.27
N ARG A 232 8.61 8.27 10.69
CA ARG A 232 9.63 9.28 10.34
C ARG A 232 11.03 8.86 10.77
N ARG A 233 11.16 8.29 11.97
CA ARG A 233 12.44 7.75 12.47
C ARG A 233 12.83 6.50 11.71
N ALA A 234 11.88 5.59 11.50
CA ALA A 234 12.13 4.32 10.82
C ALA A 234 12.62 4.48 9.38
N LEU A 235 12.14 5.51 8.67
CA LEU A 235 12.55 5.80 7.29
C LEU A 235 13.70 6.81 7.20
N SER A 236 14.26 7.24 8.33
CA SER A 236 15.36 8.19 8.35
C SER A 236 16.61 7.61 7.68
N GLY A 237 17.17 8.37 6.75
CA GLY A 237 18.37 7.99 5.99
C GLY A 237 18.15 6.81 5.03
N LEU A 238 16.90 6.42 4.75
CA LEU A 238 16.57 5.39 3.77
C LEU A 238 16.12 6.03 2.46
N ASP A 239 16.54 5.43 1.36
CA ASP A 239 16.04 5.76 0.02
C ASP A 239 14.70 5.03 -0.22
N THR A 240 13.62 5.80 -0.30
CA THR A 240 12.28 5.22 -0.45
C THR A 240 12.01 4.71 -1.86
N CYS A 241 12.75 5.17 -2.88
CA CYS A 241 12.71 4.59 -4.22
C CYS A 241 13.29 3.17 -4.22
N VAL A 242 14.40 2.96 -3.50
CA VAL A 242 14.98 1.63 -3.29
C VAL A 242 14.02 0.74 -2.49
N LEU A 243 13.43 1.25 -1.41
CA LEU A 243 12.44 0.50 -0.62
C LEU A 243 11.22 0.07 -1.46
N ALA A 244 10.74 0.96 -2.33
CA ALA A 244 9.60 0.72 -3.20
C ALA A 244 9.96 -0.04 -4.48
N GLY A 245 11.24 -0.21 -4.81
CA GLY A 245 11.68 -0.95 -5.99
C GLY A 245 11.16 -2.39 -5.99
N ALA A 246 11.14 -3.04 -7.15
CA ALA A 246 10.62 -4.41 -7.28
C ALA A 246 11.34 -5.43 -6.38
N GLN A 247 12.60 -5.18 -6.03
CA GLN A 247 13.39 -6.00 -5.10
C GLN A 247 13.47 -5.40 -3.69
N GLY A 248 12.97 -4.17 -3.51
CA GLY A 248 12.92 -3.51 -2.21
C GLY A 248 11.81 -4.08 -1.33
N PRO A 249 11.90 -3.94 0.00
CA PRO A 249 10.93 -4.48 0.95
C PRO A 249 9.47 -4.20 0.56
N PHE A 250 9.11 -2.96 0.22
CA PHE A 250 7.74 -2.59 -0.09
C PHE A 250 7.26 -3.15 -1.43
N GLY A 251 8.18 -3.46 -2.35
CA GLY A 251 7.87 -4.00 -3.67
C GLY A 251 8.07 -5.50 -3.87
N SER A 252 8.69 -6.18 -2.90
CA SER A 252 9.25 -7.53 -3.07
C SER A 252 8.24 -8.68 -3.10
N ILE A 253 7.03 -8.49 -2.56
CA ILE A 253 5.99 -9.54 -2.58
C ILE A 253 4.92 -9.17 -3.61
N PRO A 254 4.98 -9.76 -4.83
CA PRO A 254 3.97 -9.48 -5.85
C PRO A 254 2.60 -9.99 -5.39
N ARG A 255 1.54 -9.29 -5.77
CA ARG A 255 0.19 -9.77 -5.53
C ARG A 255 -0.18 -10.86 -6.53
N ARG A 256 -0.76 -11.96 -6.05
CA ARG A 256 -1.43 -12.95 -6.91
C ARG A 256 -2.91 -12.61 -7.01
N ILE A 257 -3.40 -12.34 -8.22
CA ILE A 257 -4.82 -12.13 -8.50
C ILE A 257 -5.23 -13.25 -9.47
N GLY A 258 -5.99 -14.24 -8.97
CA GLY A 258 -6.28 -15.45 -9.73
C GLY A 258 -5.01 -16.23 -10.12
N ASP A 259 -5.02 -16.85 -11.30
CA ASP A 259 -3.87 -17.60 -11.87
C ASP A 259 -2.74 -16.68 -12.39
N HIS A 260 -2.84 -15.35 -12.18
CA HIS A 260 -1.88 -14.37 -12.66
C HIS A 260 -1.17 -13.65 -11.50
N GLY A 261 0.17 -13.62 -11.56
CA GLY A 261 0.99 -12.73 -10.72
C GLY A 261 0.98 -11.33 -11.33
N ALA A 262 0.51 -10.33 -10.58
CA ALA A 262 0.32 -8.98 -11.10
C ALA A 262 1.39 -8.01 -10.56
N LEU A 263 2.25 -7.50 -11.44
CA LEU A 263 3.29 -6.49 -11.11
C LEU A 263 2.80 -5.05 -11.29
N ARG A 264 1.60 -4.87 -11.85
CA ARG A 264 1.02 -3.55 -12.19
C ARG A 264 0.18 -2.93 -11.06
N PHE A 265 0.17 -3.51 -9.87
CA PHE A 265 -0.58 -3.06 -8.68
C PHE A 265 0.34 -2.73 -7.52
N ALA A 266 -0.23 -2.14 -6.46
CA ALA A 266 0.44 -2.10 -5.17
C ALA A 266 0.75 -3.55 -4.70
N PRO A 267 2.04 -3.89 -4.48
CA PRO A 267 2.45 -5.22 -4.03
C PRO A 267 1.80 -5.60 -2.68
N GLU A 268 1.72 -6.88 -2.35
CA GLU A 268 1.16 -7.33 -1.05
C GLU A 268 1.93 -6.76 0.14
N SER A 269 3.22 -6.48 -0.08
CA SER A 269 4.13 -5.87 0.89
C SER A 269 4.03 -4.34 0.95
N TRP A 270 3.16 -3.69 0.18
CA TRP A 270 3.08 -2.23 0.19
C TRP A 270 2.60 -1.71 1.56
N PRO A 271 3.25 -0.66 2.12
CA PRO A 271 2.93 -0.17 3.45
C PRO A 271 1.61 0.60 3.49
N MET A 272 0.80 0.30 4.50
CA MET A 272 -0.44 1.01 4.79
C MET A 272 -0.38 1.82 6.07
N ALA A 273 0.25 1.28 7.11
CA ALA A 273 0.35 1.94 8.40
C ALA A 273 1.56 1.46 9.21
N ASN A 274 1.82 2.16 10.32
CA ASN A 274 2.64 1.70 11.43
C ASN A 274 4.05 1.24 11.03
N VAL A 275 4.68 1.99 10.13
CA VAL A 275 6.09 1.79 9.78
C VAL A 275 6.91 2.09 11.03
N ALA A 276 7.69 1.10 11.46
CA ALA A 276 8.51 1.18 12.65
C ALA A 276 9.83 0.44 12.42
N VAL A 277 10.83 0.78 13.22
CA VAL A 277 12.14 0.11 13.20
C VAL A 277 12.50 -0.32 14.61
N ARG A 278 13.17 -1.46 14.74
CA ARG A 278 13.82 -1.88 15.99
C ARG A 278 15.24 -2.36 15.69
N SER A 279 16.18 -2.01 16.55
CA SER A 279 17.54 -2.54 16.45
C SER A 279 17.56 -4.03 16.77
N LEU A 280 18.21 -4.83 15.93
CA LEU A 280 18.45 -6.25 16.16
C LEU A 280 19.81 -6.48 16.82
N GLY A 281 20.80 -5.64 16.53
CA GLY A 281 22.18 -5.76 17.00
C GLY A 281 23.18 -5.29 15.95
N GLU A 282 24.44 -5.66 16.14
CA GLU A 282 25.53 -5.33 15.21
C GLU A 282 26.14 -6.61 14.65
N VAL A 283 26.72 -6.51 13.45
CA VAL A 283 27.47 -7.59 12.81
C VAL A 283 28.77 -7.05 12.23
N ALA A 284 29.90 -7.65 12.61
CA ALA A 284 31.19 -7.40 12.00
C ALA A 284 31.41 -8.41 10.88
N LEU A 285 31.62 -7.91 9.66
CA LEU A 285 31.89 -8.71 8.47
C LEU A 285 33.39 -8.70 8.20
N ASP A 286 33.97 -9.89 8.00
CA ASP A 286 35.39 -10.12 7.69
C ASP A 286 36.41 -9.34 8.59
N GLY A 287 36.06 -9.13 9.86
CA GLY A 287 36.88 -8.39 10.83
C GLY A 287 36.86 -6.87 10.67
N GLY A 288 35.97 -6.34 9.84
CA GLY A 288 35.70 -4.90 9.72
C GLY A 288 34.88 -4.33 10.88
N GLU A 289 34.63 -3.02 10.82
CA GLU A 289 33.84 -2.32 11.84
C GLU A 289 32.40 -2.86 11.92
N PRO A 290 31.82 -2.97 13.13
CA PRO A 290 30.47 -3.48 13.31
C PRO A 290 29.42 -2.61 12.61
N ALA A 291 28.66 -3.22 11.71
CA ALA A 291 27.53 -2.60 11.03
C ALA A 291 26.23 -2.87 11.78
N GLU A 292 25.29 -1.92 11.76
CA GLU A 292 24.02 -2.06 12.45
C GLU A 292 23.03 -2.91 11.65
N LEU A 293 22.35 -3.82 12.33
CA LEU A 293 21.20 -4.56 11.83
C LEU A 293 19.93 -4.05 12.51
N GLU A 294 18.99 -3.61 11.70
CA GLU A 294 17.66 -3.20 12.14
C GLU A 294 16.59 -4.07 11.50
N GLN A 295 15.45 -4.23 12.18
CA GLN A 295 14.25 -4.79 11.60
C GLN A 295 13.24 -3.67 11.35
N LEU A 296 12.91 -3.46 10.09
CA LEU A 296 11.78 -2.66 9.64
C LEU A 296 10.51 -3.49 9.75
N SER A 297 9.42 -2.90 10.24
CA SER A 297 8.09 -3.52 10.29
C SER A 297 7.01 -2.53 9.89
N TRP A 298 5.94 -3.02 9.25
CA TRP A 298 4.81 -2.19 8.85
C TRP A 298 3.55 -3.03 8.66
N GLU A 299 2.39 -2.39 8.65
CA GLU A 299 1.12 -3.03 8.28
C GLU A 299 0.89 -2.96 6.77
N SER A 300 0.43 -4.06 6.20
CA SER A 300 0.04 -4.20 4.81
C SER A 300 -1.37 -4.80 4.71
N ALA A 301 -1.90 -4.89 3.48
CA ALA A 301 -3.22 -5.48 3.22
C ALA A 301 -3.33 -6.95 3.66
N THR A 302 -2.20 -7.65 3.80
CA THR A 302 -2.15 -9.07 4.16
C THR A 302 -1.62 -9.33 5.57
N GLY A 303 -1.48 -8.26 6.37
CA GLY A 303 -1.00 -8.30 7.75
C GLY A 303 0.34 -7.59 7.92
N THR A 304 0.97 -7.80 9.07
CA THR A 304 2.26 -7.18 9.39
C THR A 304 3.37 -7.79 8.54
N MET A 305 4.12 -6.94 7.87
CA MET A 305 5.32 -7.27 7.12
C MET A 305 6.56 -6.83 7.87
N THR A 306 7.69 -7.47 7.57
CA THR A 306 8.98 -7.16 8.16
C THR A 306 10.10 -7.31 7.14
N ALA A 307 11.17 -6.54 7.28
CA ALA A 307 12.41 -6.71 6.52
C ALA A 307 13.60 -6.34 7.41
N VAL A 308 14.80 -6.78 7.04
CA VAL A 308 16.04 -6.39 7.70
C VAL A 308 16.74 -5.31 6.90
N ILE A 309 17.23 -4.31 7.63
CA ILE A 309 18.11 -3.26 7.14
C ILE A 309 19.50 -3.54 7.70
N TYR A 310 20.49 -3.54 6.82
CA TYR A 310 21.89 -3.49 7.18
C TYR A 310 22.44 -2.10 6.88
N ARG A 311 23.00 -1.44 7.90
CA ARG A 311 23.61 -0.12 7.79
C ARG A 311 25.13 -0.27 7.92
N PRO A 312 25.87 -0.13 6.80
CA PRO A 312 27.33 -0.17 6.82
C PRO A 312 27.92 0.85 7.82
N ALA A 313 28.95 0.44 8.55
CA ALA A 313 29.63 1.29 9.55
C ALA A 313 30.36 2.49 8.92
N ASP A 314 30.76 2.37 7.66
CA ASP A 314 31.42 3.41 6.87
C ASP A 314 30.46 4.49 6.33
N GLY A 315 29.17 4.40 6.67
CA GLY A 315 28.14 5.30 6.17
C GLY A 315 27.70 5.02 4.73
N GLY A 316 28.08 3.86 4.19
CA GLY A 316 27.60 3.37 2.89
C GLY A 316 26.07 3.24 2.81
N ALA A 317 25.57 3.02 1.59
CA ALA A 317 24.13 2.88 1.35
C ALA A 317 23.55 1.68 2.14
N PRO A 318 22.41 1.85 2.84
CA PRO A 318 21.75 0.75 3.52
C PRO A 318 21.34 -0.37 2.54
N ILE A 319 21.45 -1.62 3.00
CA ILE A 319 21.09 -2.82 2.24
C ILE A 319 19.86 -3.45 2.88
N PHE A 320 18.93 -3.93 2.06
CA PHE A 320 17.63 -4.43 2.52
C PHE A 320 17.44 -5.90 2.15
N SER A 321 16.81 -6.65 3.03
CA SER A 321 16.19 -7.92 2.64
C SER A 321 14.88 -7.65 1.89
N PRO A 322 14.36 -8.63 1.12
CA PRO A 322 12.94 -8.67 0.78
C PRO A 322 12.07 -8.63 2.03
N ALA A 323 10.80 -8.27 1.86
CA ALA A 323 9.81 -8.39 2.91
C ALA A 323 9.48 -9.86 3.20
N ASP A 324 9.20 -10.15 4.45
CA ASP A 324 8.60 -11.39 4.93
C ASP A 324 7.41 -11.07 5.84
N ARG A 325 6.42 -11.97 5.86
CA ARG A 325 5.26 -11.84 6.73
C ARG A 325 5.66 -12.08 8.18
N SER A 326 5.11 -11.27 9.07
CA SER A 326 5.43 -11.33 10.50
C SER A 326 5.09 -12.71 11.09
N THR A 327 6.05 -13.31 11.79
CA THR A 327 5.95 -14.64 12.39
C THR A 327 6.87 -14.77 13.62
N THR A 328 6.84 -15.91 14.29
CA THR A 328 7.63 -16.15 15.52
C THR A 328 9.12 -16.29 15.24
N LEU A 329 9.50 -17.11 14.25
CA LEU A 329 10.88 -17.23 13.76
C LEU A 329 10.99 -16.54 12.40
N GLN A 330 11.64 -15.39 12.37
CA GLN A 330 11.94 -14.68 11.14
C GLN A 330 13.21 -15.19 10.49
N ALA A 331 13.25 -15.15 9.17
CA ALA A 331 14.37 -15.64 8.38
C ALA A 331 14.54 -14.78 7.11
N TYR A 332 15.55 -13.92 7.11
CA TYR A 332 15.76 -12.95 6.04
C TYR A 332 17.00 -13.30 5.23
N GLN A 333 16.90 -13.20 3.91
CA GLN A 333 18.06 -13.18 3.01
C GLN A 333 18.47 -11.74 2.79
N LEU A 334 19.70 -11.40 3.20
CA LEU A 334 20.24 -10.06 3.12
C LEU A 334 21.39 -10.06 2.10
N PRO A 335 21.22 -9.42 0.93
CA PRO A 335 22.17 -9.51 -0.18
C PRO A 335 23.35 -8.54 -0.01
N VAL A 336 24.11 -8.69 1.08
CA VAL A 336 25.31 -7.88 1.29
C VAL A 336 26.35 -8.20 0.21
N PRO A 337 26.88 -7.20 -0.53
CA PRO A 337 27.88 -7.42 -1.56
C PRO A 337 29.11 -8.18 -1.03
N GLY A 338 29.55 -9.21 -1.74
CA GLY A 338 30.71 -10.04 -1.36
C GLY A 338 30.43 -11.09 -0.28
N GLN A 339 29.48 -10.85 0.62
CA GLN A 339 29.16 -11.77 1.73
C GLN A 339 27.65 -11.79 2.03
N PRO A 340 26.82 -12.43 1.19
CA PRO A 340 25.39 -12.55 1.45
C PRO A 340 25.11 -13.22 2.79
N LEU A 341 24.10 -12.74 3.52
CA LEU A 341 23.80 -13.17 4.89
C LEU A 341 22.40 -13.76 5.01
N ALA A 342 22.26 -14.71 5.92
CA ALA A 342 20.98 -15.17 6.45
C ALA A 342 20.82 -14.66 7.88
N VAL A 343 19.77 -13.87 8.12
CA VAL A 343 19.47 -13.26 9.43
C VAL A 343 18.24 -13.94 10.02
N LEU A 344 18.40 -14.57 11.18
CA LEU A 344 17.34 -15.23 11.94
C LEU A 344 17.02 -14.40 13.17
N SER A 345 15.75 -14.02 13.34
CA SER A 345 15.32 -13.16 14.44
C SER A 345 14.05 -13.69 15.09
N TRP A 346 13.98 -13.60 16.42
CA TRP A 346 12.80 -13.98 17.20
C TRP A 346 12.72 -13.17 18.48
N ARG A 347 11.56 -13.18 19.12
CA ARG A 347 11.44 -12.64 20.48
C ARG A 347 12.04 -13.64 21.46
N ALA A 348 13.19 -13.31 22.03
CA ALA A 348 13.87 -14.17 23.00
C ALA A 348 12.96 -14.46 24.22
N SER A 349 12.91 -15.73 24.62
CA SER A 349 12.31 -16.20 25.86
C SER A 349 13.15 -17.36 26.39
N ARG A 350 12.96 -17.72 27.67
CA ARG A 350 13.72 -18.82 28.30
C ARG A 350 13.39 -20.19 27.69
N ASP A 351 12.21 -20.31 27.10
CA ASP A 351 11.69 -21.56 26.57
C ASP A 351 11.89 -21.69 25.05
N ALA A 352 12.50 -20.69 24.42
CA ALA A 352 12.78 -20.67 22.99
C ALA A 352 14.23 -21.07 22.71
N SER A 353 14.43 -22.16 21.96
CA SER A 353 15.74 -22.66 21.56
C SER A 353 15.86 -22.76 20.05
N LEU A 354 16.84 -22.07 19.47
CA LEU A 354 17.11 -22.13 18.03
C LEU A 354 18.06 -23.30 17.74
N ALA A 355 17.64 -24.17 16.84
CA ALA A 355 18.49 -25.16 16.21
C ALA A 355 18.87 -24.70 14.80
N VAL A 356 20.17 -24.66 14.55
CA VAL A 356 20.74 -24.43 13.22
C VAL A 356 21.32 -25.74 12.66
N PRO A 357 21.39 -25.90 11.34
CA PRO A 357 22.00 -27.09 10.74
C PRO A 357 23.44 -27.32 11.22
N PRO A 358 23.87 -28.58 11.38
CA PRO A 358 25.26 -28.90 11.77
C PRO A 358 26.29 -28.29 10.82
N GLY A 359 27.40 -27.81 11.37
CA GLY A 359 28.50 -27.20 10.59
C GLY A 359 28.22 -25.76 10.10
N THR A 360 27.09 -25.17 10.48
CA THR A 360 26.80 -23.76 10.13
C THR A 360 27.69 -22.82 10.92
N THR A 361 28.45 -21.97 10.22
CA THR A 361 29.23 -20.89 10.83
C THR A 361 28.29 -19.77 11.28
N ARG A 362 28.40 -19.34 12.54
CA ARG A 362 27.61 -18.24 13.10
C ARG A 362 28.48 -17.00 13.25
N LEU A 363 28.12 -15.92 12.56
CA LEU A 363 28.76 -14.61 12.68
C LEU A 363 28.24 -13.87 13.92
N VAL A 364 26.95 -14.03 14.21
CA VAL A 364 26.32 -13.57 15.45
C VAL A 364 25.53 -14.73 16.03
N ASP A 365 25.68 -14.96 17.33
CA ASP A 365 24.96 -16.00 18.06
C ASP A 365 24.56 -15.51 19.44
N ARG A 366 23.33 -14.99 19.57
CA ARG A 366 22.81 -14.49 20.84
C ARG A 366 21.30 -14.71 20.96
N PRO A 367 20.73 -14.66 22.17
CA PRO A 367 19.28 -14.79 22.34
C PRO A 367 18.51 -13.78 21.47
N GLY A 368 17.64 -14.29 20.59
CA GLY A 368 16.80 -13.48 19.71
C GLY A 368 17.40 -13.10 18.37
N LEU A 369 18.70 -13.38 18.13
CA LEU A 369 19.37 -13.06 16.86
C LEU A 369 20.49 -14.06 16.55
N VAL A 370 20.42 -14.66 15.36
CA VAL A 370 21.54 -15.40 14.76
C VAL A 370 21.77 -14.89 13.35
N VAL A 371 23.03 -14.64 13.01
CA VAL A 371 23.46 -14.25 11.66
C VAL A 371 24.46 -15.27 11.17
N VAL A 372 24.24 -15.79 9.97
CA VAL A 372 25.12 -16.77 9.32
C VAL A 372 25.38 -16.32 7.88
N PRO A 373 26.48 -16.74 7.24
CA PRO A 373 26.63 -16.58 5.79
C PRO A 373 25.48 -17.29 5.07
N GLU A 374 24.99 -16.74 3.97
CA GLU A 374 23.90 -17.34 3.20
C GLU A 374 24.26 -18.78 2.80
N PRO A 375 23.42 -19.77 3.14
CA PRO A 375 23.69 -21.15 2.78
C PRO A 375 23.73 -21.36 1.26
N GLY A 376 24.79 -21.98 0.74
CA GLY A 376 24.91 -22.32 -0.69
C GLY A 376 23.90 -23.36 -1.18
N ARG A 377 23.15 -24.01 -0.27
CA ARG A 377 22.01 -24.89 -0.56
C ARG A 377 20.90 -24.61 0.43
N THR A 378 19.66 -24.90 0.07
CA THR A 378 18.53 -24.70 0.99
C THR A 378 18.75 -25.46 2.30
N GLN A 379 18.66 -24.74 3.40
CA GLN A 379 18.84 -25.21 4.76
C GLN A 379 17.63 -24.83 5.61
N THR A 380 17.21 -25.72 6.51
CA THR A 380 16.08 -25.49 7.41
C THR A 380 16.56 -25.21 8.81
N PHE A 381 16.15 -24.06 9.34
CA PHE A 381 16.34 -23.62 10.71
C PHE A 381 15.06 -23.85 11.49
N SER A 382 15.19 -24.18 12.78
CA SER A 382 14.03 -24.37 13.63
C SER A 382 14.16 -23.65 14.96
N LEU A 383 13.04 -23.11 15.43
CA LEU A 383 12.91 -22.55 16.78
C LEU A 383 11.96 -23.46 17.54
N ALA A 384 12.45 -24.17 18.54
CA ALA A 384 11.62 -24.93 19.45
C ALA A 384 11.07 -23.98 20.53
N GLY A 385 9.76 -24.01 20.76
CA GLY A 385 9.13 -23.40 21.93
C GLY A 385 8.35 -24.43 22.74
N THR A 386 7.64 -23.96 23.76
CA THR A 386 6.85 -24.81 24.67
C THR A 386 5.75 -25.61 23.98
N GLU A 387 5.04 -24.99 23.03
CA GLU A 387 3.84 -25.58 22.40
C GLU A 387 4.10 -26.18 21.02
N LYS A 388 5.05 -25.61 20.28
CA LYS A 388 5.36 -26.03 18.90
C LYS A 388 6.76 -25.62 18.49
N THR A 389 7.21 -26.21 17.39
CA THR A 389 8.45 -25.82 16.71
C THR A 389 8.11 -25.05 15.43
N TRP A 390 8.75 -23.92 15.22
CA TRP A 390 8.64 -23.12 14.00
C TRP A 390 9.82 -23.40 13.09
N TYR A 391 9.56 -23.61 11.80
CA TYR A 391 10.58 -23.89 10.80
C TYR A 391 10.66 -22.77 9.77
N ARG A 392 11.88 -22.50 9.31
CA ARG A 392 12.16 -21.58 8.20
C ARG A 392 13.28 -22.14 7.33
N SER A 393 13.16 -22.01 6.02
CA SER A 393 14.18 -22.46 5.08
C SER A 393 14.79 -21.28 4.34
N LEU A 394 16.12 -21.24 4.22
CA LEU A 394 16.87 -20.21 3.50
C LEU A 394 17.94 -20.84 2.62
N GLY A 395 18.41 -20.10 1.61
CA GLY A 395 19.48 -20.49 0.70
C GLY A 395 19.01 -21.33 -0.50
N GLY A 396 19.95 -21.66 -1.38
CA GLY A 396 19.70 -22.44 -2.61
C GLY A 396 19.23 -21.61 -3.80
N ARG A 397 19.83 -20.44 -4.02
CA ARG A 397 19.64 -19.66 -5.25
C ARG A 397 20.10 -20.42 -6.48
#